data_AF-A0A0T9U657-F1
#
_entry.id   AF-A0A0T9U657-F1
#
_cell.length_a   1.000
_cell.length_b   1.000
_cell.length_c   1.000
_cell.angle_alpha   90.00
_cell.angle_beta   90.00
_cell.angle_gamma   90.00
#
_symmetry.space_group_name_H-M   'P 1'
#
loop_
_entity.id
_entity.type
_entity.pdbx_description
1 polymer ?
#
loop_
_entity_poly.entity_id
_entity_poly.type
_entity_poly.pdbx_seq_one_letter_code
_entity_poly.pdbx_strand_id
1 'polypeptide(L)'
;MKYQAAKIYSALLISCVSFTVLAIAHSDDTRVNSRSELQMGFYDLLSHKKEIYDVRVTAMNDTVISTITNPNDNRFIFKGKFTIEPAQNQQIVYKYTPIFYNNPTSWKMIDGFMDYMTHNDIYMTPMIVDGQPLLYGLSGIFLDDTRQIKESEKGN
;
A
#
# COMPACT_ATOMS: atom_id res chain seq x y z
N MET A 1 76.96 -10.79 18.68
CA MET A 1 78.04 -9.88 18.23
C MET A 1 77.69 -9.42 16.82
N LYS A 2 77.72 -8.10 16.59
CA LYS A 2 77.54 -7.33 15.33
C LYS A 2 76.12 -6.92 14.88
N TYR A 3 75.87 -5.63 15.11
CA TYR A 3 74.91 -4.71 14.50
C TYR A 3 75.28 -4.34 13.05
N GLN A 4 74.27 -4.02 12.22
CA GLN A 4 74.22 -2.87 11.26
C GLN A 4 72.85 -2.91 10.56
N ALA A 5 71.86 -2.04 10.85
CA ALA A 5 71.74 -0.58 10.70
C ALA A 5 71.53 -0.10 9.25
N ALA A 6 70.25 0.18 8.96
CA ALA A 6 69.68 1.27 8.16
C ALA A 6 69.98 1.41 6.66
N LYS A 7 68.90 1.60 5.88
CA LYS A 7 68.72 2.79 5.04
C LYS A 7 67.23 3.03 4.75
N ILE A 8 66.76 4.15 5.27
CA ILE A 8 65.49 4.82 4.99
C ILE A 8 65.68 5.59 3.68
N TYR A 9 64.75 5.46 2.72
CA TYR A 9 64.45 6.52 1.77
C TYR A 9 62.95 6.61 1.52
N SER A 10 62.41 7.72 2.00
CA SER A 10 61.10 8.28 1.71
C SER A 10 61.03 8.75 0.26
N ALA A 11 59.95 8.42 -0.45
CA ALA A 11 59.47 9.21 -1.58
C ALA A 11 57.93 9.17 -1.57
N LEU A 12 57.39 10.32 -1.20
CA LEU A 12 56.01 10.72 -1.13
C LEU A 12 55.61 11.30 -2.49
N LEU A 13 54.55 10.78 -3.12
CA LEU A 13 53.76 11.41 -4.19
C LEU A 13 52.41 10.65 -4.23
N ILE A 14 51.41 11.09 -3.47
CA ILE A 14 50.40 12.12 -3.80
C ILE A 14 49.42 11.66 -4.89
N SER A 15 48.17 11.54 -4.46
CA SER A 15 46.94 11.74 -5.23
C SER A 15 46.55 10.68 -6.26
N CYS A 16 45.73 9.72 -5.83
CA CYS A 16 44.52 9.43 -6.61
C CYS A 16 43.33 9.85 -5.76
N VAL A 17 42.82 11.04 -6.07
CA VAL A 17 41.52 11.56 -5.61
C VAL A 17 40.49 10.49 -5.95
N SER A 18 40.15 9.66 -4.96
CA SER A 18 38.93 8.86 -5.06
C SER A 18 37.82 9.87 -4.87
N PHE A 19 37.17 10.23 -5.98
CA PHE A 19 35.97 11.05 -5.96
C PHE A 19 34.97 10.38 -5.01
N THR A 20 34.89 10.86 -3.79
CA THR A 20 33.70 10.70 -2.98
C THR A 20 32.62 11.46 -3.74
N VAL A 21 31.86 10.75 -4.56
CA VAL A 21 30.53 11.23 -4.92
C VAL A 21 29.74 11.18 -3.62
N LEU A 22 29.82 12.28 -2.87
CA LEU A 22 28.78 12.65 -1.94
C LEU A 22 27.56 12.92 -2.80
N ALA A 23 26.85 11.85 -3.14
CA ALA A 23 25.47 11.97 -3.52
C ALA A 23 24.79 12.56 -2.29
N ILE A 24 24.65 13.88 -2.27
CA ILE A 24 23.61 14.53 -1.49
C ILE A 24 22.35 13.94 -2.08
N ALA A 25 21.92 12.81 -1.52
CA ALA A 25 20.55 12.37 -1.62
C ALA A 25 19.77 13.54 -1.02
N HIS A 26 19.30 14.43 -1.90
CA HIS A 26 18.05 15.08 -1.61
C HIS A 26 17.10 13.93 -1.34
N SER A 27 16.82 13.70 -0.05
CA SER A 27 15.57 13.12 0.35
C SER A 27 14.51 14.11 -0.11
N ASP A 28 14.18 14.04 -1.40
CA ASP A 28 12.90 14.47 -1.90
C ASP A 28 11.91 13.66 -1.09
N ASP A 29 11.33 14.29 -0.06
CA ASP A 29 10.12 13.86 0.63
C ASP A 29 8.97 13.93 -0.38
N THR A 30 9.09 13.17 -1.46
CA THR A 30 8.03 13.00 -2.43
C THR A 30 7.17 11.90 -1.85
N ARG A 31 6.24 12.29 -0.97
CA ARG A 31 5.12 11.46 -0.55
C ARG A 31 4.33 11.09 -1.80
N VAL A 32 4.67 9.95 -2.40
CA VAL A 32 4.04 9.49 -3.63
C VAL A 32 2.60 9.10 -3.28
N ASN A 33 1.63 9.86 -3.79
CA ASN A 33 0.26 9.38 -3.88
C ASN A 33 0.28 8.13 -4.77
N SER A 34 0.18 6.95 -4.16
CA SER A 34 0.06 5.72 -4.93
C SER A 34 -1.39 5.58 -5.43
N ARG A 35 -1.52 5.30 -6.72
CA ARG A 35 -2.80 5.01 -7.36
C ARG A 35 -2.76 3.58 -7.86
N SER A 36 -3.74 2.80 -7.41
CA SER A 36 -3.93 1.41 -7.83
C SER A 36 -5.28 1.26 -8.50
N GLU A 37 -5.31 0.43 -9.54
CA GLU A 37 -6.54 0.02 -10.21
C GLU A 37 -6.61 -1.50 -10.16
N LEU A 38 -7.72 -2.03 -9.66
CA LEU A 38 -7.97 -3.46 -9.51
C LEU A 38 -9.42 -3.78 -9.85
N GLN A 39 -9.73 -5.05 -10.04
CA GLN A 39 -11.12 -5.51 -10.14
C GLN A 39 -11.50 -6.30 -8.91
N MET A 40 -12.75 -6.13 -8.50
CA MET A 40 -13.38 -6.97 -7.50
C MET A 40 -14.67 -7.56 -8.06
N GLY A 41 -15.15 -8.64 -7.47
CA GLY A 41 -16.41 -9.22 -7.88
C GLY A 41 -17.04 -10.09 -6.82
N PHE A 42 -18.34 -10.31 -6.98
CA PHE A 42 -19.16 -11.19 -6.16
C PHE A 42 -19.69 -12.32 -7.04
N TYR A 43 -19.74 -13.52 -6.48
CA TYR A 43 -20.29 -14.69 -7.15
C TYR A 43 -21.25 -15.41 -6.22
N ASP A 44 -22.51 -15.53 -6.64
CA ASP A 44 -23.50 -16.36 -5.96
C ASP A 44 -23.51 -17.76 -6.56
N LEU A 45 -23.15 -18.75 -5.74
CA LEU A 45 -23.08 -20.16 -6.13
C LEU A 45 -24.46 -20.74 -6.50
N LEU A 46 -25.54 -20.27 -5.87
CA LEU A 46 -26.88 -20.84 -6.05
C LEU A 46 -27.55 -20.32 -7.32
N SER A 47 -27.45 -19.01 -7.57
CA SER A 47 -28.04 -18.39 -8.77
C SER A 47 -27.09 -18.34 -9.96
N HIS A 48 -25.82 -18.74 -9.78
CA HIS A 48 -24.74 -18.57 -10.76
C HIS A 48 -24.56 -17.13 -11.25
N LYS A 49 -25.00 -16.15 -10.45
CA LYS A 49 -24.91 -14.74 -10.77
C LYS A 49 -23.54 -14.21 -10.35
N LYS A 50 -22.88 -13.52 -11.29
CA LYS A 50 -21.63 -12.81 -11.03
C LYS A 50 -21.81 -11.31 -11.17
N GLU A 51 -21.10 -10.56 -10.34
CA GLU A 51 -20.98 -9.11 -10.42
C GLU A 51 -19.49 -8.76 -10.43
N ILE A 52 -19.06 -7.88 -11.33
CA ILE A 52 -17.66 -7.46 -11.49
C ILE A 52 -17.65 -5.93 -11.48
N TYR A 53 -16.70 -5.36 -10.75
CA TYR A 53 -16.55 -3.94 -10.55
C TYR A 53 -15.09 -3.53 -10.70
N ASP A 54 -14.89 -2.36 -11.30
CA ASP A 54 -13.58 -1.71 -11.33
C ASP A 54 -13.41 -0.89 -10.05
N VAL A 55 -12.26 -1.03 -9.41
CA VAL A 55 -11.92 -0.35 -8.17
C VAL A 55 -10.66 0.46 -8.40
N ARG A 56 -10.77 1.77 -8.17
CA ARG A 56 -9.65 2.69 -8.13
C ARG A 56 -9.39 3.10 -6.70
N VAL A 57 -8.15 2.93 -6.25
CA VAL A 57 -7.70 3.31 -4.92
C VAL A 57 -6.61 4.36 -5.07
N THR A 58 -6.76 5.46 -4.35
CA THR A 58 -5.76 6.52 -4.25
C THR A 58 -5.40 6.69 -2.77
N ALA A 59 -4.15 6.37 -2.42
CA ALA A 59 -3.63 6.65 -1.09
C ALA A 59 -3.14 8.10 -1.03
N MET A 60 -3.53 8.82 0.02
CA MET A 60 -3.17 10.20 0.31
C MET A 60 -2.86 10.35 1.81
N ASN A 61 -1.58 10.32 2.19
CA ASN A 61 -1.15 10.32 3.59
C ASN A 61 -1.87 9.21 4.40
N ASP A 62 -2.60 9.58 5.46
CA ASP A 62 -3.33 8.66 6.36
C ASP A 62 -4.75 8.31 5.85
N THR A 63 -5.05 8.67 4.61
CA THR A 63 -6.38 8.50 4.02
C THR A 63 -6.29 7.74 2.72
N VAL A 64 -7.20 6.78 2.53
CA VAL A 64 -7.31 6.04 1.26
C VAL A 64 -8.66 6.33 0.64
N ILE A 65 -8.69 6.93 -0.55
CA ILE A 65 -9.91 7.15 -1.31
C ILE A 65 -10.14 5.97 -2.23
N SER A 66 -11.32 5.37 -2.15
CA SER A 66 -11.76 4.33 -3.08
C SER A 66 -12.87 4.86 -3.98
N THR A 67 -12.86 4.42 -5.24
CA THR A 67 -13.94 4.63 -6.20
C THR A 67 -14.22 3.30 -6.88
N ILE A 68 -15.45 2.82 -6.77
CA ILE A 68 -15.93 1.56 -7.33
C ILE A 68 -16.95 1.91 -8.41
N THR A 69 -16.74 1.39 -9.62
CA THR A 69 -17.61 1.61 -10.78
C THR A 69 -18.00 0.27 -11.41
N ASN A 70 -19.15 0.24 -12.08
CA ASN A 70 -19.55 -0.93 -12.84
C ASN A 70 -19.12 -0.73 -14.30
N PRO A 71 -18.28 -1.62 -14.87
CA PRO A 71 -17.85 -1.51 -16.27
C PRO A 71 -19.04 -1.54 -17.26
N ASN A 72 -20.18 -2.09 -16.85
CA ASN A 72 -21.39 -2.23 -17.66
C ASN A 72 -22.50 -1.21 -17.31
N ASP A 73 -22.33 -0.39 -16.28
CA ASP A 73 -23.28 0.67 -15.92
C ASP A 73 -22.52 1.90 -15.40
N ASN A 74 -22.28 2.87 -16.27
CA ASN A 74 -21.52 4.10 -15.95
C ASN A 74 -22.23 5.02 -14.94
N ARG A 75 -23.49 4.76 -14.63
CA ARG A 75 -24.24 5.49 -13.60
C ARG A 75 -23.93 4.94 -12.22
N PHE A 76 -23.49 3.68 -12.12
CA PHE A 76 -23.09 3.08 -10.85
C PHE A 76 -21.75 3.64 -10.40
N ILE A 77 -21.74 4.26 -9.23
CA ILE A 77 -20.52 4.72 -8.59
C ILE A 77 -20.69 4.71 -7.07
N PHE A 78 -19.72 4.10 -6.40
CA PHE A 78 -19.49 4.27 -4.97
C PHE A 78 -18.13 4.93 -4.79
N LYS A 79 -18.11 6.03 -4.06
CA LYS A 79 -16.87 6.70 -3.68
C LYS A 79 -16.86 6.86 -2.18
N GLY A 80 -15.75 6.51 -1.55
CA GLY A 80 -15.61 6.67 -0.12
C GLY A 80 -14.17 6.84 0.32
N LYS A 81 -14.05 7.02 1.62
CA LYS A 81 -12.80 7.29 2.31
C LYS A 81 -12.59 6.21 3.35
N PHE A 82 -11.42 5.59 3.33
CA PHE A 82 -10.93 4.80 4.45
C PHE A 82 -10.01 5.65 5.31
N THR A 83 -10.25 5.63 6.62
CA THR A 83 -9.30 6.11 7.62
C THR A 83 -8.72 4.91 8.36
N ILE A 84 -7.39 4.91 8.51
CA ILE A 84 -6.65 3.82 9.14
C ILE A 84 -6.51 4.14 10.62
N GLU A 85 -6.94 3.21 11.47
CA GLU A 85 -6.71 3.28 12.91
C GLU A 85 -5.81 2.10 13.31
N PRO A 86 -4.70 2.35 14.02
CA PRO A 86 -3.90 1.26 14.57
C PRO A 86 -4.72 0.50 15.60
N ALA A 87 -4.89 -0.81 15.41
CA ALA A 87 -5.62 -1.65 16.34
C ALA A 87 -4.69 -2.31 17.36
N GLN A 88 -5.28 -2.90 18.40
CA GLN A 88 -4.57 -3.78 19.32
C GLN A 88 -4.30 -5.12 18.62
N ASN A 89 -3.22 -5.82 18.99
CA ASN A 89 -2.89 -7.18 18.52
C ASN A 89 -2.64 -7.36 17.00
N GLN A 90 -1.82 -6.49 16.40
CA GLN A 90 -1.36 -6.60 15.00
C GLN A 90 -2.47 -6.49 13.93
N GLN A 91 -3.71 -6.21 14.32
CA GLN A 91 -4.79 -5.90 13.39
C GLN A 91 -4.73 -4.44 12.94
N ILE A 92 -5.26 -4.17 11.77
CA ILE A 92 -5.49 -2.82 11.24
C ILE A 92 -7.00 -2.63 11.16
N VAL A 93 -7.49 -1.54 11.74
CA VAL A 93 -8.90 -1.17 11.66
C VAL A 93 -9.04 -0.12 10.58
N TYR A 94 -9.93 -0.39 9.63
CA TYR A 94 -10.34 0.57 8.61
C TYR A 94 -11.77 1.02 8.90
N LYS A 95 -11.98 2.34 8.91
CA LYS A 95 -13.32 2.92 8.92
C LYS A 95 -13.64 3.49 7.57
N TYR A 96 -14.77 3.08 7.00
CA TYR A 96 -15.23 3.58 5.72
C TYR A 96 -16.26 4.69 5.90
N THR A 97 -16.05 5.83 5.24
CA THR A 97 -17.01 6.94 5.18
C THR A 97 -17.42 7.15 3.73
N PRO A 98 -18.71 7.01 3.38
CA PRO A 98 -19.18 7.28 2.03
C PRO A 98 -19.02 8.78 1.70
N ILE A 99 -18.54 9.08 0.49
CA ILE A 99 -18.42 10.44 -0.06
C ILE A 99 -19.51 10.67 -1.11
N PHE A 100 -19.68 9.70 -2.01
CA PHE A 100 -20.68 9.75 -3.06
C PHE A 100 -21.22 8.37 -3.35
N TYR A 101 -22.52 8.28 -3.59
CA TYR A 101 -23.20 7.05 -3.93
C TYR A 101 -24.25 7.33 -4.99
N ASN A 102 -24.19 6.57 -6.09
CA ASN A 102 -25.27 6.45 -7.04
C ASN A 102 -25.36 5.01 -7.52
N ASN A 103 -26.50 4.37 -7.28
CA ASN A 103 -26.81 3.07 -7.85
C ASN A 103 -28.25 3.09 -8.39
N PRO A 104 -28.44 3.20 -9.71
CA PRO A 104 -29.77 3.18 -10.30
C PRO A 104 -30.42 1.79 -10.29
N THR A 105 -29.66 0.73 -9.97
CA THR A 105 -30.13 -0.66 -9.99
C THR A 105 -29.93 -1.30 -8.62
N SER A 106 -30.98 -1.30 -7.80
CA SER A 106 -30.98 -2.00 -6.51
C SER A 106 -30.89 -3.53 -6.68
N TRP A 107 -30.61 -4.25 -5.59
CA TRP A 107 -30.56 -5.73 -5.51
C TRP A 107 -29.28 -6.35 -6.09
N LYS A 108 -28.15 -5.67 -5.90
CA LYS A 108 -26.83 -6.20 -6.21
C LYS A 108 -26.17 -6.72 -4.94
N MET A 109 -25.32 -7.74 -5.06
CA MET A 109 -24.56 -8.27 -3.92
C MET A 109 -23.65 -7.20 -3.31
N ILE A 110 -23.14 -6.29 -4.14
CA ILE A 110 -22.36 -5.14 -3.68
C ILE A 110 -23.13 -4.24 -2.69
N ASP A 111 -24.47 -4.19 -2.75
CA ASP A 111 -25.26 -3.34 -1.85
C ASP A 111 -25.06 -3.79 -0.39
N GLY A 112 -25.08 -5.10 -0.13
CA GLY A 112 -24.82 -5.65 1.20
C GLY A 112 -23.38 -5.47 1.67
N PHE A 113 -22.42 -5.55 0.74
CA PHE A 113 -21.02 -5.25 1.04
C PHE A 113 -20.81 -3.77 1.42
N MET A 114 -21.43 -2.85 0.68
CA MET A 114 -21.34 -1.40 0.97
C MET A 114 -22.06 -1.04 2.27
N ASP A 115 -23.21 -1.65 2.53
CA ASP A 115 -23.93 -1.50 3.79
C ASP A 115 -23.07 -1.97 4.98
N TYR A 116 -22.43 -3.13 4.86
CA TYR A 116 -21.50 -3.63 5.87
C TYR A 116 -20.34 -2.65 6.10
N MET A 117 -19.65 -2.22 5.04
CA MET A 117 -18.51 -1.29 5.19
C MET A 117 -18.91 0.05 5.82
N THR A 118 -20.09 0.56 5.49
CA THR A 118 -20.55 1.88 5.99
C THR A 118 -20.93 1.86 7.46
N HIS A 119 -21.36 0.70 7.97
CA HIS A 119 -21.91 0.57 9.33
C HIS A 119 -21.03 -0.23 10.29
N ASN A 120 -19.87 -0.73 9.86
CA ASN A 120 -18.98 -1.55 10.69
C ASN A 120 -17.52 -1.11 10.58
N ASP A 121 -16.79 -1.32 11.66
CA ASP A 121 -15.33 -1.28 11.64
C ASP A 121 -14.81 -2.50 10.86
N ILE A 122 -13.88 -2.26 9.93
CA ILE A 122 -13.34 -3.30 9.06
C ILE A 122 -11.99 -3.73 9.64
N TYR A 123 -11.98 -4.89 10.26
CA TYR A 123 -10.77 -5.49 10.82
C TYR A 123 -10.04 -6.28 9.73
N MET A 124 -8.78 -5.91 9.49
CA MET A 124 -7.88 -6.64 8.60
C MET A 124 -6.64 -7.10 9.35
N THR A 125 -6.18 -8.30 9.02
CA THR A 125 -4.95 -8.87 9.56
C THR A 125 -3.90 -8.90 8.44
N PRO A 126 -2.70 -8.33 8.67
CA PRO A 126 -1.61 -8.43 7.71
C PRO A 126 -1.00 -9.83 7.72
N MET A 127 -0.63 -10.35 6.55
CA MET A 127 0.10 -11.59 6.37
C MET A 127 1.13 -11.46 5.23
N ILE A 128 2.03 -12.44 5.12
CA ILE A 128 2.97 -12.57 4.00
C ILE A 128 2.72 -13.92 3.33
N VAL A 129 2.52 -13.92 2.02
CA VAL A 129 2.42 -15.12 1.19
C VAL A 129 3.43 -15.00 0.07
N ASP A 130 4.37 -15.93 -0.03
CA ASP A 130 5.43 -15.94 -1.05
C ASP A 130 6.18 -14.59 -1.17
N GLY A 131 6.43 -13.95 -0.04
CA GLY A 131 7.10 -12.63 0.03
C GLY A 131 6.19 -11.43 -0.29
N GLN A 132 4.92 -11.67 -0.64
CA GLN A 132 3.95 -10.61 -0.92
C GLN A 132 3.15 -10.25 0.34
N PRO A 133 3.16 -8.97 0.75
CA PRO A 133 2.29 -8.49 1.83
C PRO A 133 0.82 -8.48 1.39
N LEU A 134 -0.02 -9.10 2.21
CA LEU A 134 -1.47 -9.17 2.03
C LEU A 134 -2.18 -8.71 3.29
N LEU A 135 -3.36 -8.13 3.13
CA LEU A 135 -4.32 -7.90 4.20
C LEU A 135 -5.51 -8.80 3.97
N TYR A 136 -5.94 -9.54 4.99
CA TYR A 136 -7.14 -10.37 4.91
C TYR A 136 -8.14 -10.01 6.01
N GLY A 137 -9.42 -10.09 5.70
CA GLY A 137 -10.51 -9.86 6.63
C GLY A 137 -11.82 -10.48 6.12
N LEU A 138 -12.92 -10.22 6.84
CA LEU A 138 -14.25 -10.71 6.44
C LEU A 138 -14.69 -10.18 5.06
N SER A 139 -14.19 -9.00 4.68
CA SER A 139 -14.45 -8.35 3.40
C SER A 139 -13.62 -8.88 2.23
N GLY A 140 -12.64 -9.76 2.47
CA GLY A 140 -11.78 -10.34 1.43
C GLY A 140 -10.28 -10.17 1.70
N ILE A 141 -9.49 -10.33 0.64
CA ILE A 141 -8.03 -10.23 0.66
C ILE A 141 -7.59 -9.08 -0.26
N PHE A 142 -6.70 -8.23 0.24
CA PHE A 142 -6.14 -7.07 -0.45
C PHE A 142 -4.61 -7.19 -0.53
N LEU A 143 -4.02 -6.70 -1.62
CA LEU A 143 -2.57 -6.53 -1.73
C LEU A 143 -2.15 -5.29 -0.93
N ASP A 144 -1.17 -5.46 -0.03
CA ASP A 144 -0.73 -4.41 0.87
C ASP A 144 0.61 -3.81 0.43
N ASP A 145 0.58 -2.76 -0.40
CA ASP A 145 1.80 -2.06 -0.83
C ASP A 145 2.36 -1.10 0.25
N THR A 146 1.77 -1.03 1.46
CA THR A 146 2.18 -0.05 2.49
C THR A 146 3.54 -0.34 3.13
N ARG A 147 4.18 -1.48 2.84
CA ARG A 147 5.51 -1.82 3.40
C ARG A 147 6.70 -1.26 2.65
N GLN A 148 6.55 -0.74 1.44
CA GLN A 148 7.65 0.00 0.80
C GLN A 148 8.03 1.28 1.57
N ILE A 149 7.19 1.73 2.51
CA ILE A 149 7.43 2.91 3.35
C ILE A 149 8.15 2.54 4.66
N LYS A 150 7.96 1.33 5.21
CA LYS A 150 8.44 0.98 6.57
C LYS A 150 9.79 0.25 6.61
N GLU A 151 10.20 -0.40 5.52
CA GLU A 151 11.53 -1.04 5.45
C GLU A 151 12.66 -0.03 5.17
N SER A 152 12.32 1.16 4.65
CA SER A 152 13.23 2.30 4.52
C SER A 152 13.57 2.97 5.87
N GLU A 153 12.82 2.73 6.94
CA GLU A 153 13.06 3.34 8.26
C GLU A 153 13.82 2.43 9.23
N LYS A 154 13.97 1.13 8.93
CA LYS A 154 14.71 0.19 9.78
C LYS A 154 16.15 -0.08 9.32
N GLY A 155 16.57 0.54 8.22
CA GLY A 155 17.91 0.43 7.67
C GLY A 155 18.76 1.69 7.83
N ASN A 156 18.60 2.44 8.93
CA ASN A 156 19.46 3.55 9.31
C ASN A 156 19.87 3.45 10.78
#